data_AF-A0A4R5E1K8-F1
#
_entry.id   AF-A0A4R5E1K8-F1
#
_cell.length_a   1.000
_cell.length_b   1.000
_cell.length_c   1.000
_cell.angle_alpha   90.00
_cell.angle_beta   90.00
_cell.angle_gamma   90.00
#
_symmetry.space_group_name_H-M   'P 1'
#
loop_
_entity.id
_entity.type
_entity.pdbx_description
1 polymer ?
#
loop_
_entity_poly.entity_id
_entity_poly.type
_entity_poly.pdbx_seq_one_letter_code
_entity_poly.pdbx_strand_id
1 'polypeptide(L)'
;MAAVALALSVAQNRRIAALLVGPGGAESLADSPEQVLRLRRAGYLAELTGGPVAAKEVRVFGVDGFLIGRYAAVMRAFLTPQARGRRAVVHGYGVVLALQLFGAAGTFGALAWLAAAGTLTAAALAQSVLAALLVFAYGAGGHHMFEIAHGSKPYQAVMRLLDQPPTA
;
A
#
# COMPACT_ATOMS: atom_id res chain seq x y z
N MET A 1 12.06 24.68 -11.07
CA MET A 1 11.66 24.39 -9.68
C MET A 1 10.33 23.64 -9.60
N ALA A 2 9.23 24.11 -10.21
CA ALA A 2 7.93 23.41 -10.19
C ALA A 2 7.92 21.99 -10.82
N ALA A 3 8.62 21.79 -11.93
CA ALA A 3 8.73 20.48 -12.59
C ALA A 3 9.46 19.44 -11.71
N VAL A 4 10.42 19.87 -10.91
CA VAL A 4 11.16 19.01 -9.97
C VAL A 4 10.26 18.57 -8.82
N ALA A 5 9.43 19.49 -8.30
CA ALA A 5 8.46 19.17 -7.24
C ALA A 5 7.37 18.19 -7.73
N LEU A 6 6.89 18.34 -8.97
CA LEU A 6 5.93 17.41 -9.57
C LEU A 6 6.55 16.03 -9.80
N ALA A 7 7.79 15.97 -10.31
CA ALA A 7 8.51 14.72 -10.52
C ALA A 7 8.79 13.98 -9.19
N LEU A 8 9.14 14.71 -8.13
CA LEU A 8 9.31 14.17 -6.78
C LEU A 8 8.00 13.61 -6.21
N SER A 9 6.89 14.33 -6.38
CA SER A 9 5.54 13.88 -5.99
C SER A 9 5.14 12.57 -6.69
N VAL A 10 5.38 12.47 -8.00
CA VAL A 10 5.05 11.26 -8.79
C VAL A 10 5.97 10.08 -8.41
N ALA A 11 7.25 10.33 -8.19
CA ALA A 11 8.21 9.31 -7.76
C ALA A 11 7.90 8.79 -6.34
N GLN A 12 7.53 9.67 -5.42
CA GLN A 12 7.10 9.29 -4.06
C GLN A 12 5.81 8.46 -4.09
N ASN A 13 4.81 8.85 -4.89
CA ASN A 13 3.58 8.07 -5.04
C ASN A 13 3.81 6.66 -5.62
N ARG A 14 4.75 6.50 -6.56
CA ARG A 14 5.13 5.17 -7.07
C ARG A 14 5.84 4.32 -6.01
N ARG A 15 6.67 4.93 -5.16
CA ARG A 15 7.38 4.21 -4.08
C ARG A 15 6.43 3.71 -3.00
N ILE A 16 5.39 4.49 -2.67
CA ILE A 16 4.30 4.09 -1.77
C ILE A 16 3.54 2.88 -2.33
N ALA A 17 3.22 2.90 -3.63
CA ALA A 17 2.58 1.79 -4.31
C ALA A 17 3.45 0.52 -4.32
N ALA A 18 4.77 0.65 -4.41
CA ALA A 18 5.71 -0.46 -4.33
C ALA A 18 5.88 -1.00 -2.89
N LEU A 19 5.89 -0.14 -1.87
CA LEU A 19 5.97 -0.55 -0.45
C LEU A 19 4.71 -1.29 0.01
N LEU A 20 3.56 -0.99 -0.57
CA LEU A 20 2.35 -1.78 -0.39
C LEU A 20 2.48 -3.23 -0.88
N VAL A 21 3.43 -3.54 -1.78
CA VAL A 21 3.68 -4.89 -2.35
C VAL A 21 4.65 -5.72 -1.52
N GLY A 22 5.55 -5.10 -0.76
CA GLY A 22 6.57 -5.79 0.03
C GLY A 22 7.62 -6.50 -0.86
N PRO A 23 8.92 -6.48 -0.50
CA PRO A 23 9.96 -7.12 -1.30
C PRO A 23 9.91 -8.66 -1.29
N GLY A 24 9.10 -9.28 -0.41
CA GLY A 24 9.04 -10.73 -0.21
C GLY A 24 7.84 -11.45 -0.86
N GLY A 25 7.04 -10.77 -1.70
CA GLY A 25 5.86 -11.40 -2.32
C GLY A 25 4.79 -11.83 -1.31
N ALA A 26 4.00 -12.87 -1.63
CA ALA A 26 2.86 -13.30 -0.80
C ALA A 26 3.26 -13.75 0.62
N GLU A 27 4.52 -14.11 0.83
CA GLU A 27 5.07 -14.57 2.11
C GLU A 27 5.22 -13.44 3.13
N SER A 28 5.47 -12.20 2.65
CA SER A 28 5.57 -11.03 3.52
C SER A 28 4.22 -10.53 4.01
N LEU A 29 3.12 -11.17 3.62
CA LEU A 29 1.76 -10.76 3.95
C LEU A 29 1.13 -11.60 5.08
N ALA A 30 1.82 -12.66 5.54
CA ALA A 30 1.33 -13.55 6.59
C ALA A 30 1.58 -12.93 7.98
N ASP A 31 0.76 -11.94 8.34
CA ASP A 31 0.90 -11.16 9.58
C ASP A 31 0.34 -11.86 10.83
N SER A 32 -0.31 -13.03 10.67
CA SER A 32 -0.92 -13.78 11.78
C SER A 32 -0.58 -15.28 11.73
N PRO A 33 -0.54 -15.98 12.88
CA PRO A 33 -0.26 -17.41 12.93
C PRO A 33 -1.25 -18.22 12.07
N GLU A 34 -2.51 -17.80 12.00
CA GLU A 34 -3.51 -18.42 11.13
C GLU A 34 -3.19 -18.24 9.63
N GLN A 35 -2.67 -17.09 9.23
CA GLN A 35 -2.28 -16.83 7.84
C GLN A 35 -1.05 -17.64 7.44
N VAL A 36 -0.08 -17.78 8.35
CA VAL A 36 1.08 -18.67 8.16
C VAL A 36 0.64 -20.12 7.94
N LEU A 37 -0.35 -20.59 8.70
CA LEU A 37 -0.91 -21.95 8.54
C LEU A 37 -1.63 -22.11 7.19
N ARG A 38 -2.38 -21.09 6.75
CA ARG A 38 -3.05 -21.11 5.43
C ARG A 38 -2.05 -21.12 4.28
N LEU A 39 -0.96 -20.35 4.39
CA LEU A 39 0.11 -20.31 3.39
C LEU A 39 0.82 -21.66 3.32
N ARG A 40 1.20 -22.26 4.46
CA ARG A 40 1.78 -23.61 4.50
C ARG A 40 0.85 -24.65 3.88
N ARG A 41 -0.44 -24.61 4.18
CA ARG A 41 -1.43 -25.53 3.61
C ARG A 41 -1.57 -25.36 2.09
N ALA A 42 -1.47 -24.14 1.58
CA ALA A 42 -1.44 -23.89 0.14
C ALA A 42 -0.15 -24.43 -0.51
N GLY A 43 1.01 -24.27 0.15
CA GLY A 43 2.29 -24.84 -0.30
C GLY A 43 2.23 -26.37 -0.39
N TYR A 44 1.71 -27.04 0.64
CA TYR A 44 1.48 -28.48 0.63
C TYR A 44 0.58 -28.93 -0.53
N LEU A 45 -0.52 -28.22 -0.77
CA LEU A 45 -1.43 -28.55 -1.89
C LEU A 45 -0.74 -28.34 -3.24
N ALA A 46 0.06 -27.29 -3.39
CA ALA A 46 0.82 -27.04 -4.62
C ALA A 46 1.83 -28.17 -4.89
N GLU A 47 2.55 -28.60 -3.87
CA GLU A 47 3.51 -29.70 -3.94
C GLU A 47 2.82 -31.04 -4.28
N LEU A 48 1.64 -31.28 -3.69
CA LEU A 48 0.82 -32.46 -3.97
C LEU A 48 0.27 -32.47 -5.41
N THR A 49 0.00 -31.31 -6.00
CA THR A 49 -0.53 -31.20 -7.38
C THR A 49 0.54 -31.11 -8.46
N GLY A 50 1.68 -30.49 -8.16
CA GLY A 50 2.71 -30.14 -9.14
C GLY A 50 4.00 -30.95 -9.02
N GLY A 51 4.15 -31.74 -7.95
CA GLY A 51 5.35 -32.56 -7.73
C GLY A 51 5.45 -33.71 -8.74
N PRO A 52 6.65 -34.02 -9.27
CA PRO A 52 6.84 -35.08 -10.27
C PRO A 52 6.44 -36.48 -9.75
N VAL A 53 6.46 -36.69 -8.43
CA VAL A 53 6.05 -37.94 -7.78
C VAL A 53 4.53 -38.10 -7.75
N ALA A 54 3.79 -37.02 -7.45
CA ALA A 54 2.33 -37.04 -7.32
C ALA A 54 1.60 -36.88 -8.66
N ALA A 55 2.27 -36.32 -9.68
CA ALA A 55 1.69 -36.04 -10.99
C ALA A 55 1.08 -37.29 -11.66
N LYS A 56 1.68 -38.47 -11.46
CA LYS A 56 1.16 -39.72 -12.03
C LYS A 56 -0.13 -40.16 -11.35
N GLU A 57 -0.16 -40.14 -10.02
CA GLU A 57 -1.33 -40.53 -9.23
C GLU A 57 -2.51 -39.58 -9.46
N VAL A 58 -2.23 -38.27 -9.53
CA VAL A 58 -3.26 -37.26 -9.84
C VAL A 58 -3.88 -37.49 -11.21
N ARG A 59 -3.08 -37.88 -12.23
CA ARG A 59 -3.56 -38.20 -13.58
C ARG A 59 -4.34 -39.52 -13.62
N VAL A 60 -3.89 -40.53 -12.89
CA VAL A 60 -4.52 -41.86 -12.88
C VAL A 60 -5.86 -41.82 -12.14
N PHE A 61 -5.95 -41.08 -11.03
CA PHE A 61 -7.18 -40.99 -10.24
C PHE A 61 -8.10 -39.83 -10.66
N GLY A 62 -7.69 -38.97 -11.59
CA GLY A 62 -8.52 -37.87 -12.10
C GLY A 62 -8.94 -36.86 -11.02
N VAL A 63 -8.08 -36.64 -10.02
CA VAL A 63 -8.36 -35.80 -8.84
C VAL A 63 -7.86 -34.36 -8.99
N ASP A 64 -7.40 -33.99 -10.19
CA ASP A 64 -6.87 -32.66 -10.53
C ASP A 64 -7.88 -31.55 -10.24
N GLY A 65 -9.13 -31.68 -10.69
CA GLY A 65 -10.18 -30.68 -10.42
C GLY A 65 -10.46 -30.47 -8.93
N PHE A 66 -10.44 -31.55 -8.15
CA PHE A 66 -10.62 -31.50 -6.70
C PHE A 66 -9.46 -30.78 -6.01
N LEU A 67 -8.22 -31.12 -6.35
CA LEU A 67 -7.03 -30.56 -5.72
C LEU A 67 -6.81 -29.09 -6.13
N ILE A 68 -7.00 -28.75 -7.41
CA ILE A 68 -6.93 -27.38 -7.92
C ILE A 68 -8.00 -26.51 -7.27
N GLY A 69 -9.24 -27.02 -7.16
CA GLY A 69 -10.33 -26.32 -6.48
C GLY A 69 -10.01 -26.05 -5.00
N ARG A 70 -9.41 -27.02 -4.31
CA ARG A 70 -9.03 -26.89 -2.90
C ARG A 70 -7.86 -25.92 -2.70
N TYR A 71 -6.85 -25.97 -3.57
CA TYR A 71 -5.76 -25.00 -3.60
C TYR A 71 -6.29 -23.59 -3.83
N ALA A 72 -7.14 -23.40 -4.84
CA ALA A 72 -7.74 -22.11 -5.17
C ALA A 72 -8.59 -21.56 -4.00
N ALA A 73 -9.34 -22.41 -3.31
CA ALA A 73 -10.12 -22.01 -2.13
C ALA A 73 -9.24 -21.56 -0.96
N VAL A 74 -8.18 -22.32 -0.64
CA VAL A 74 -7.24 -21.98 0.44
C VAL A 74 -6.46 -20.70 0.12
N MET A 75 -5.98 -20.56 -1.13
CA MET A 75 -5.27 -19.38 -1.57
C MET A 75 -6.18 -18.14 -1.59
N ARG A 76 -7.43 -18.28 -2.04
CA ARG A 76 -8.41 -17.19 -1.98
C ARG A 76 -8.70 -16.80 -0.52
N ALA A 77 -8.82 -17.75 0.40
CA ALA A 77 -9.01 -17.47 1.83
C ALA A 77 -7.79 -16.83 2.50
N PHE A 78 -6.59 -17.03 1.96
CA PHE A 78 -5.36 -16.33 2.36
C PHE A 78 -5.31 -14.89 1.82
N LEU A 79 -5.65 -14.70 0.53
CA LEU A 79 -5.53 -13.40 -0.15
C LEU A 79 -6.70 -12.43 0.14
N THR A 80 -7.91 -12.92 0.40
CA THR A 80 -9.11 -12.06 0.56
C THR A 80 -9.00 -11.04 1.71
N PRO A 81 -8.53 -11.42 2.92
CA PRO A 81 -8.35 -10.48 4.02
C PRO A 81 -7.32 -9.39 3.69
N GLN A 82 -6.21 -9.77 3.04
CA GLN A 82 -5.16 -8.85 2.62
C GLN A 82 -5.64 -7.90 1.52
N ALA A 83 -6.43 -8.39 0.57
CA ALA A 83 -7.03 -7.57 -0.48
C ALA A 83 -8.03 -6.55 0.09
N ARG A 84 -8.82 -6.92 1.11
CA ARG A 84 -9.71 -5.97 1.81
C ARG A 84 -8.93 -4.94 2.62
N GLY A 85 -7.92 -5.37 3.37
CA GLY A 85 -7.06 -4.45 4.13
C GLY A 85 -6.37 -3.44 3.21
N ARG A 86 -5.82 -3.90 2.08
CA ARG A 86 -5.22 -3.04 1.06
C ARG A 86 -6.22 -2.09 0.42
N ARG A 87 -7.44 -2.54 0.11
CA ARG A 87 -8.49 -1.65 -0.43
C ARG A 87 -8.87 -0.57 0.57
N ALA A 88 -8.97 -0.88 1.85
CA ALA A 88 -9.26 0.11 2.89
C ALA A 88 -8.15 1.16 3.00
N VAL A 89 -6.87 0.72 2.97
CA VAL A 89 -5.71 1.62 2.99
C VAL A 89 -5.68 2.48 1.73
N VAL A 90 -5.80 1.88 0.54
CA VAL A 90 -5.81 2.61 -0.74
C VAL A 90 -6.98 3.61 -0.79
N HIS A 91 -8.15 3.25 -0.26
CA HIS A 91 -9.29 4.15 -0.19
C HIS A 91 -9.03 5.32 0.76
N GLY A 92 -8.49 5.07 1.95
CA GLY A 92 -8.11 6.13 2.89
C GLY A 92 -7.08 7.10 2.31
N TYR A 93 -6.03 6.57 1.67
CA TYR A 93 -5.03 7.38 0.96
C TYR A 93 -5.64 8.13 -0.22
N GLY A 94 -6.49 7.47 -1.00
CA GLY A 94 -7.18 8.05 -2.14
C GLY A 94 -8.03 9.26 -1.73
N VAL A 95 -8.70 9.21 -0.58
CA VAL A 95 -9.46 10.35 -0.05
C VAL A 95 -8.56 11.54 0.29
N VAL A 96 -7.43 11.30 0.98
CA VAL A 96 -6.49 12.38 1.33
C VAL A 96 -5.86 13.01 0.07
N LEU A 97 -5.43 12.18 -0.90
CA LEU A 97 -4.91 12.64 -2.19
C LEU A 97 -5.96 13.39 -3.00
N ALA A 98 -7.21 12.93 -3.01
CA ALA A 98 -8.30 13.62 -3.68
C ALA A 98 -8.54 15.00 -3.05
N LEU A 99 -8.58 15.08 -1.72
CA LEU A 99 -8.73 16.36 -1.02
C LEU A 99 -7.57 17.32 -1.32
N GLN A 100 -6.33 16.82 -1.33
CA GLN A 100 -5.14 17.58 -1.72
C GLN A 100 -5.27 18.10 -3.16
N LEU A 101 -5.73 17.26 -4.08
CA LEU A 101 -5.92 17.63 -5.49
C LEU A 101 -7.00 18.70 -5.66
N PHE A 102 -8.14 18.56 -4.98
CA PHE A 102 -9.20 19.57 -5.01
C PHE A 102 -8.75 20.89 -4.40
N GLY A 103 -8.00 20.85 -3.29
CA GLY A 103 -7.39 22.03 -2.70
C GLY A 103 -6.43 22.73 -3.67
N ALA A 104 -5.54 21.98 -4.32
CA ALA A 104 -4.62 22.52 -5.32
C ALA A 104 -5.34 23.11 -6.53
N ALA A 105 -6.30 22.39 -7.09
CA ALA A 105 -7.10 22.86 -8.21
C ALA A 105 -7.88 24.14 -7.86
N GLY A 106 -8.47 24.20 -6.67
CA GLY A 106 -9.17 25.38 -6.17
C GLY A 106 -8.23 26.58 -6.01
N THR A 107 -7.07 26.40 -5.38
CA THR A 107 -6.09 27.48 -5.17
C THR A 107 -5.56 28.03 -6.50
N PHE A 108 -5.16 27.16 -7.43
CA PHE A 108 -4.67 27.62 -8.74
C PHE A 108 -5.78 28.22 -9.60
N GLY A 109 -6.99 27.68 -9.52
CA GLY A 109 -8.17 28.26 -10.19
C GLY A 109 -8.48 29.67 -9.69
N ALA A 110 -8.47 29.88 -8.38
CA ALA A 110 -8.67 31.20 -7.78
C ALA A 110 -7.57 32.20 -8.18
N LEU A 111 -6.30 31.78 -8.20
CA LEU A 111 -5.19 32.62 -8.64
C LEU A 111 -5.31 33.00 -10.12
N ALA A 112 -5.70 32.04 -10.98
CA ALA A 112 -5.94 32.31 -12.40
C ALA A 112 -7.09 33.30 -12.62
N TRP A 113 -8.18 33.16 -11.85
CA TRP A 113 -9.32 34.09 -11.90
C TRP A 113 -8.92 35.51 -11.49
N LEU A 114 -8.24 35.67 -10.35
CA LEU A 114 -7.79 36.97 -9.85
C LEU A 114 -6.76 37.64 -10.77
N ALA A 115 -5.89 36.85 -11.41
CA ALA A 115 -4.96 37.33 -12.42
C ALA A 115 -5.70 37.80 -13.69
N ALA A 116 -6.70 37.04 -14.16
CA ALA A 116 -7.53 37.41 -15.30
C ALA A 116 -8.35 38.68 -15.04
N ALA A 117 -8.79 38.89 -13.80
CA ALA A 117 -9.48 40.12 -13.37
C ALA A 117 -8.53 41.34 -13.27
N GLY A 118 -7.23 41.19 -13.50
CA GLY A 118 -6.25 42.29 -13.42
C GLY A 118 -5.99 42.80 -12.00
N THR A 119 -6.49 42.08 -10.98
CA THR A 119 -6.38 42.49 -9.56
C THR A 119 -5.02 42.17 -8.94
N LEU A 120 -4.25 41.28 -9.57
CA LEU A 120 -2.95 40.82 -9.10
C LEU A 120 -1.82 41.39 -9.96
N THR A 121 -0.80 41.93 -9.30
CA THR A 121 0.47 42.22 -9.95
C THR A 121 1.21 40.92 -10.26
N ALA A 122 2.06 40.93 -11.29
CA ALA A 122 2.85 39.76 -11.70
C ALA A 122 3.72 39.21 -10.54
N ALA A 123 4.26 40.10 -9.71
CA ALA A 123 5.05 39.72 -8.53
C ALA A 123 4.19 39.00 -7.47
N ALA A 124 3.00 39.54 -7.16
CA ALA A 124 2.09 38.94 -6.19
C ALA A 124 1.58 37.57 -6.66
N LEU A 125 1.32 37.40 -7.96
CA LEU A 125 0.96 36.12 -8.55
C LEU A 125 2.11 35.10 -8.40
N ALA A 126 3.33 35.47 -8.76
CA ALA A 126 4.49 34.58 -8.65
C ALA A 126 4.74 34.13 -7.20
N GLN A 127 4.64 35.05 -6.24
CA GLN A 127 4.78 34.74 -4.82
C GLN A 127 3.68 33.80 -4.32
N SER A 128 2.43 34.03 -4.73
CA SER A 128 1.29 33.20 -4.33
C SER A 128 1.37 31.79 -4.90
N VAL A 129 1.81 31.65 -6.16
CA VAL A 129 2.06 30.35 -6.79
C VAL A 129 3.16 29.58 -6.06
N LEU A 130 4.26 30.27 -5.70
CA LEU A 130 5.37 29.63 -5.00
C LEU A 130 4.98 29.19 -3.58
N ALA A 131 4.23 30.04 -2.86
CA ALA A 131 3.68 29.70 -1.55
C ALA A 131 2.74 28.48 -1.63
N ALA A 132 1.82 28.45 -2.60
CA ALA A 132 0.93 27.31 -2.83
C ALA A 132 1.73 26.02 -3.10
N LEU A 133 2.75 26.07 -3.95
CA LEU A 133 3.60 24.92 -4.25
C LEU A 133 4.32 24.39 -3.00
N LEU A 134 4.83 25.27 -2.12
CA LEU A 134 5.48 24.85 -0.88
C LEU A 134 4.51 24.17 0.09
N VAL A 135 3.31 24.73 0.26
CA VAL A 135 2.26 24.14 1.10
C VAL A 135 1.86 22.75 0.60
N PHE A 136 1.66 22.59 -0.71
CA PHE A 136 1.29 21.31 -1.28
C PHE A 136 2.45 20.29 -1.31
N ALA A 137 3.70 20.76 -1.44
CA ALA A 137 4.88 19.90 -1.31
C ALA A 137 5.01 19.32 0.10
N TYR A 138 4.67 20.10 1.14
CA TYR A 138 4.65 19.60 2.52
C TYR A 138 3.58 18.51 2.72
N GLY A 139 2.37 18.71 2.21
CA GLY A 139 1.29 17.72 2.30
C GLY A 139 1.59 16.41 1.54
N ALA A 140 2.42 16.45 0.50
CA ALA A 140 2.90 15.25 -0.20
C ALA A 140 3.85 14.38 0.64
N GLY A 141 4.38 14.88 1.76
CA GLY A 141 5.23 14.15 2.72
C GLY A 141 4.52 13.07 3.54
N GLY A 142 3.23 12.83 3.31
CA GLY A 142 2.41 11.86 4.06
C GLY A 142 2.91 10.39 4.04
N HIS A 143 3.92 10.07 3.23
CA HIS A 143 4.57 8.75 3.26
C HIS A 143 5.23 8.45 4.62
N HIS A 144 5.82 9.44 5.27
CA HIS A 144 6.45 9.25 6.59
C HIS A 144 5.44 8.85 7.67
N MET A 145 4.20 9.36 7.58
CA MET A 145 3.11 8.94 8.47
C MET A 145 2.70 7.48 8.23
N PHE A 146 2.84 6.98 6.99
CA PHE A 146 2.60 5.56 6.68
C PHE A 146 3.63 4.64 7.31
N GLU A 147 4.91 5.01 7.22
CA GLU A 147 6.02 4.27 7.80
C GLU A 147 5.89 4.22 9.32
N ILE A 148 5.48 5.32 9.95
CA ILE A 148 5.22 5.38 11.39
C ILE A 148 4.01 4.51 11.77
N ALA A 149 2.91 4.58 11.00
CA ALA A 149 1.72 3.77 11.27
C ALA A 149 1.99 2.26 11.11
N HIS A 150 2.77 1.84 10.11
CA HIS A 150 3.15 0.44 9.91
C HIS A 150 4.25 -0.02 10.88
N GLY A 151 5.12 0.88 11.33
CA GLY A 151 6.14 0.62 12.35
C GLY A 151 5.58 0.47 13.77
N SER A 152 4.37 0.97 14.03
CA SER A 152 3.74 0.92 15.36
C SER A 152 3.49 -0.50 15.88
N LYS A 153 3.10 -1.45 15.01
CA LYS A 153 2.83 -2.84 15.39
C LYS A 153 4.11 -3.63 15.76
N PRO A 154 5.18 -3.62 14.94
CA PRO A 154 6.48 -4.16 15.33
C PRO A 154 7.01 -3.53 16.61
N TYR A 155 6.90 -2.21 16.74
CA TYR A 155 7.34 -1.49 17.93
C TYR A 155 6.60 -1.96 19.19
N GLN A 156 5.27 -2.06 19.15
CA GLN A 156 4.48 -2.60 20.25
C GLN A 156 4.82 -4.05 20.59
N ALA A 157 5.09 -4.89 19.59
CA ALA A 157 5.50 -6.28 19.82
C ALA A 157 6.85 -6.37 20.54
N VAL A 158 7.83 -5.55 20.14
CA VAL A 158 9.13 -5.45 20.81
C VAL A 158 8.98 -4.92 22.24
N MET A 159 8.17 -3.87 22.44
CA MET A 159 7.92 -3.33 23.77
C MET A 159 7.28 -4.36 24.71
N ARG A 160 6.36 -5.21 24.21
CA ARG A 160 5.79 -6.30 25.02
C ARG A 160 6.83 -7.35 25.45
N LEU A 161 7.83 -7.62 24.62
CA LEU A 161 8.92 -8.54 24.96
C LEU A 161 9.86 -7.94 26.00
N LEU A 162 10.07 -6.62 25.95
CA LEU A 162 10.91 -5.89 26.90
C LEU A 162 10.21 -5.64 28.25
N ASP A 163 8.89 -5.46 28.25
CA ASP A 163 8.07 -5.29 29.46
C ASP A 163 7.73 -6.61 30.17
N GLN A 164 8.03 -7.77 29.58
CA GLN A 164 7.92 -9.04 30.30
C GLN A 164 9.07 -9.14 31.32
N PRO A 165 8.78 -9.25 32.63
CA PRO A 165 9.84 -9.48 33.61
C PRO A 165 10.55 -10.79 33.25
N PRO A 166 11.89 -10.87 33.38
CA PRO A 166 12.61 -12.11 33.14
C PRO A 166 12.00 -13.18 34.05
N THR A 167 11.35 -14.17 33.44
CA THR A 167 10.97 -15.38 34.15
C THR A 167 12.27 -16.03 34.61
N ALA A 168 12.46 -16.02 35.94
CA ALA A 168 13.58 -16.60 36.66
C ALA A 168 13.81 -18.08 36.32
#